data_AF-A0PXG7-F1
#
_entry.id   AF-A0PXG7-F1
#
_cell.length_a   1.000
_cell.length_b   1.000
_cell.length_c   1.000
_cell.angle_alpha   90.00
_cell.angle_beta   90.00
_cell.angle_gamma   90.00
#
_symmetry.space_group_name_H-M   'P 1'
#
loop_
_entity.id
_entity.type
_entity.pdbx_description
1 polymer ?
#
loop_
_entity_poly.entity_id
_entity_poly.type
_entity_poly.pdbx_seq_one_letter_code
_entity_poly.pdbx_strand_id
1 'polypeptide(L)'
;MLTNNERKQNQLELVYIENLVPENHILRKIDKYIDFSFIRDLTKDLYCPDNGRPSVDPVVLFKMLFIGYLFGIRSERQLVKEIQVNVAYRWFLGYGLTDKIPVIPL
;
A
#
# COMPACT_ATOMS: atom_id res chain seq x y z
N MET A 1 21.50 -15.61 26.58
CA MET A 1 22.64 -15.69 25.64
C MET A 1 22.66 -14.41 24.81
N LEU A 2 23.81 -13.75 24.68
CA LEU A 2 23.98 -12.60 23.79
C LEU A 2 24.26 -13.13 22.39
N THR A 3 23.37 -12.82 21.44
CA THR A 3 23.56 -13.16 20.03
C THR A 3 24.20 -11.94 19.34
N ASN A 4 25.39 -12.11 18.78
CA ASN A 4 25.98 -11.08 17.92
C ASN A 4 25.10 -10.89 16.68
N ASN A 5 24.66 -9.66 16.44
CA ASN A 5 23.75 -9.35 15.34
C ASN A 5 24.58 -8.86 14.13
N GLU A 6 24.93 -9.77 13.23
CA GLU A 6 25.60 -9.41 11.99
C GLU A 6 24.63 -8.67 11.05
N ARG A 7 25.14 -7.59 10.44
CA ARG A 7 24.39 -6.75 9.50
C ARG A 7 24.12 -7.51 8.19
N LYS A 8 22.84 -7.76 7.89
CA LYS A 8 22.40 -8.48 6.68
C LYS A 8 22.02 -7.59 5.49
N GLN A 9 22.15 -6.26 5.59
CA GLN A 9 21.63 -5.31 4.59
C GLN A 9 22.16 -5.51 3.16
N ASN A 10 23.33 -6.13 3.00
CA ASN A 10 23.96 -6.37 1.69
C ASN A 10 23.67 -7.77 1.12
N GLN A 11 22.86 -8.58 1.80
CA GLN A 11 22.49 -9.93 1.35
C GLN A 11 21.21 -9.90 0.53
N LEU A 12 21.16 -10.73 -0.51
CA LEU A 12 19.93 -10.97 -1.25
C LEU A 12 19.09 -12.00 -0.49
N GLU A 13 17.84 -11.64 -0.19
CA GLU A 13 16.88 -12.52 0.48
C GLU A 13 15.68 -12.76 -0.44
N LEU A 14 15.26 -14.03 -0.56
CA LEU A 14 14.01 -14.39 -1.22
C LEU A 14 12.89 -14.35 -0.18
N VAL A 15 11.99 -13.39 -0.33
CA VAL A 15 10.91 -13.12 0.64
C VAL A 15 9.54 -13.29 0.00
N TYR A 16 8.61 -13.83 0.78
CA TYR A 16 7.19 -13.83 0.43
C TYR A 16 6.50 -12.70 1.19
N ILE A 17 5.98 -11.70 0.46
CA ILE A 17 5.45 -10.44 1.04
C ILE A 17 4.33 -10.71 2.05
N GLU A 18 3.51 -11.73 1.80
CA GLU A 18 2.47 -12.19 2.71
C GLU A 18 3.02 -12.46 4.12
N ASN A 19 4.21 -13.07 4.22
CA ASN A 19 4.82 -13.41 5.51
C ASN A 19 5.44 -12.20 6.22
N LEU A 20 5.62 -11.07 5.52
CA LEU A 20 6.22 -9.86 6.09
C LEU A 20 5.22 -9.03 6.91
N VAL A 21 3.91 -9.29 6.75
CA VAL A 21 2.86 -8.59 7.48
C VAL A 21 2.25 -9.52 8.52
N PRO A 22 2.38 -9.20 9.84
CA PRO A 22 1.83 -10.03 10.90
C PRO A 22 0.35 -10.34 10.72
N GLU A 23 -0.08 -11.58 10.95
CA GLU A 23 -1.47 -12.02 10.74
C GLU A 23 -2.50 -11.19 11.53
N ASN A 24 -2.12 -10.72 12.72
CA ASN A 24 -2.96 -9.91 13.59
C ASN A 24 -2.98 -8.41 13.23
N HIS A 25 -2.26 -7.98 12.19
CA HIS A 25 -2.17 -6.59 11.76
C HIS A 25 -3.56 -6.06 11.33
N ILE A 26 -3.87 -4.82 11.71
CA ILE A 26 -5.20 -4.22 11.47
C ILE A 26 -5.58 -4.18 9.98
N LEU A 27 -4.62 -3.87 9.09
CA LEU A 27 -4.86 -3.83 7.65
C LEU A 27 -5.25 -5.20 7.07
N ARG A 28 -4.79 -6.32 7.66
CA ARG A 28 -5.25 -7.66 7.26
C ARG A 28 -6.71 -7.89 7.63
N LYS A 29 -7.12 -7.43 8.82
CA LYS A 29 -8.52 -7.53 9.26
C LYS A 29 -9.40 -6.70 8.32
N ILE A 30 -8.99 -5.48 8.01
CA ILE A 30 -9.71 -4.60 7.09
C ILE A 30 -9.83 -5.24 5.71
N ASP A 31 -8.74 -5.68 5.10
CA ASP A 31 -8.75 -6.29 3.77
C ASP A 31 -9.60 -7.56 3.70
N LYS A 32 -9.63 -8.33 4.81
CA LYS A 32 -10.48 -9.52 4.92
C LYS A 32 -11.97 -9.20 4.98
N TYR A 33 -12.37 -8.11 5.64
CA TYR A 33 -13.78 -7.81 5.92
C TYR A 33 -14.38 -6.75 5.00
N ILE A 34 -13.56 -6.00 4.26
CA ILE A 34 -14.00 -4.94 3.36
C ILE A 34 -13.49 -5.26 1.96
N ASP A 35 -14.41 -5.64 1.08
CA ASP A 35 -14.14 -5.60 -0.35
C ASP A 35 -14.23 -4.14 -0.83
N PHE A 36 -13.14 -3.62 -1.40
CA PHE A 36 -13.07 -2.26 -1.92
C PHE A 36 -13.48 -2.15 -3.39
N SER A 37 -13.83 -3.26 -4.05
CA SER A 37 -14.20 -3.30 -5.48
C SER A 37 -15.32 -2.32 -5.84
N PHE A 38 -16.28 -2.09 -4.91
CA PHE A 38 -17.40 -1.16 -5.09
C PHE A 38 -16.98 0.27 -5.45
N ILE A 39 -15.75 0.68 -5.10
CA ILE A 39 -15.25 2.02 -5.40
C ILE A 39 -15.12 2.21 -6.91
N ARG A 40 -14.70 1.17 -7.65
CA ARG A 40 -14.59 1.26 -9.12
C ARG A 40 -15.94 1.56 -9.76
N ASP A 41 -17.01 0.97 -9.23
CA ASP A 41 -18.37 1.21 -9.72
C ASP A 41 -18.81 2.64 -9.43
N LEU A 42 -18.54 3.14 -8.21
CA LEU A 42 -18.88 4.50 -7.80
C LEU A 42 -18.13 5.57 -8.60
N THR A 43 -16.88 5.31 -9.00
CA THR A 43 -16.06 6.28 -9.73
C THR A 43 -16.06 6.06 -11.23
N LYS A 44 -16.82 5.10 -11.75
CA LYS A 44 -16.77 4.68 -13.16
C LYS A 44 -16.94 5.85 -14.13
N ASP A 45 -17.90 6.72 -13.87
CA ASP A 45 -18.22 7.86 -14.74
C ASP A 45 -17.16 8.99 -14.68
N LEU A 46 -16.25 8.94 -13.70
CA LEU A 46 -15.15 9.89 -13.54
C LEU A 46 -13.85 9.41 -14.20
N TYR A 47 -13.79 8.15 -14.62
CA TYR A 47 -12.59 7.53 -15.18
C TYR A 47 -12.84 7.14 -16.65
N CYS A 48 -11.87 7.48 -17.51
CA CYS A 48 -11.90 7.02 -18.90
C CYS A 48 -11.32 5.61 -18.98
N PRO A 49 -12.03 4.63 -19.59
CA PRO A 49 -11.56 3.25 -19.63
C PRO A 49 -10.43 3.00 -20.64
N ASP A 50 -10.35 3.79 -21.72
CA ASP A 50 -9.57 3.43 -22.90
C ASP A 50 -8.74 4.58 -23.51
N ASN A 51 -8.78 5.79 -22.92
CA ASN A 51 -8.07 6.93 -23.47
C ASN A 51 -7.38 7.80 -22.40
N GLY A 52 -6.32 8.49 -22.83
CA GLY A 52 -5.56 9.43 -22.00
C GLY A 52 -4.40 8.82 -21.23
N ARG A 53 -3.89 9.57 -20.25
CA ARG A 53 -2.79 9.14 -19.38
C ARG A 53 -3.33 8.13 -18.36
N PRO A 54 -2.66 6.98 -18.14
CA PRO A 54 -3.06 6.05 -17.10
C PRO A 54 -3.15 6.74 -15.74
N SER A 55 -4.36 6.81 -15.20
CA SER A 55 -4.63 7.31 -13.85
C SER A 55 -4.35 6.24 -12.81
N VAL A 56 -4.16 6.66 -11.55
CA VAL A 56 -4.10 5.73 -10.42
C VAL A 56 -5.45 5.03 -10.27
N ASP A 57 -5.43 3.72 -10.03
CA ASP A 57 -6.65 2.96 -9.76
C ASP A 57 -7.41 3.60 -8.57
N PRO A 58 -8.72 3.88 -8.71
CA PRO A 58 -9.50 4.56 -7.67
C PRO A 58 -9.55 3.80 -6.35
N VAL A 59 -9.52 2.46 -6.38
CA VAL A 59 -9.43 1.62 -5.17
C VAL A 59 -8.11 1.84 -4.46
N VAL A 60 -7.02 1.87 -5.21
CA VAL A 60 -5.68 2.13 -4.66
C VAL A 60 -5.64 3.53 -4.05
N LEU A 61 -6.09 4.54 -4.78
CA LEU A 61 -6.11 5.92 -4.30
C LEU A 61 -6.92 6.04 -2.99
N PHE A 62 -8.11 5.44 -2.95
CA PHE A 62 -8.91 5.42 -1.73
C PHE A 62 -8.20 4.70 -0.59
N LYS A 63 -7.65 3.49 -0.82
CA LYS A 63 -6.91 2.75 0.21
C LYS A 63 -5.71 3.56 0.73
N MET A 64 -5.02 4.32 -0.12
CA MET A 64 -3.94 5.22 0.32
C MET A 64 -4.47 6.27 1.30
N LEU A 65 -5.52 7.00 0.92
CA LEU A 65 -6.14 8.00 1.80
C LEU A 65 -6.68 7.37 3.10
N PHE A 66 -7.21 6.15 3.00
CA PHE A 66 -7.70 5.37 4.14
C PHE A 66 -6.58 5.01 5.13
N ILE A 67 -5.40 4.60 4.63
CA ILE A 67 -4.19 4.46 5.48
C ILE A 67 -3.86 5.78 6.15
N GLY A 68 -3.84 6.89 5.39
CA GLY A 68 -3.54 8.20 5.93
C GLY A 68 -4.47 8.59 7.08
N TYR A 69 -5.77 8.32 6.91
CA TYR A 69 -6.77 8.53 7.96
C TYR A 69 -6.55 7.62 9.18
N LEU A 70 -6.40 6.30 8.96
CA LEU A 70 -6.25 5.31 10.03
C LEU A 70 -5.02 5.53 10.92
N PHE A 71 -3.91 5.95 10.32
CA PHE A 71 -2.63 6.13 11.03
C PHE A 71 -2.30 7.60 11.29
N GLY A 72 -3.23 8.53 11.03
CA GLY A 72 -3.07 9.95 11.34
C GLY A 72 -2.02 10.69 10.49
N ILE A 73 -1.75 10.22 9.28
CA ILE A 73 -0.79 10.84 8.35
C ILE A 73 -1.48 12.01 7.66
N ARG A 74 -1.10 13.24 8.03
CA ARG A 74 -1.80 14.46 7.62
C ARG A 74 -1.42 15.01 6.24
N SER A 75 -0.34 14.52 5.64
CA SER A 75 0.14 15.02 4.35
C SER A 75 0.24 13.87 3.36
N GLU A 76 -0.28 14.07 2.17
CA GLU A 76 -0.18 13.09 1.07
C GLU A 76 1.27 12.82 0.66
N ARG A 77 2.12 13.86 0.67
CA ARG A 77 3.55 13.71 0.42
C ARG A 77 4.20 12.84 1.49
N GLN A 78 3.78 12.97 2.75
CA GLN A 78 4.24 12.09 3.83
C GLN A 78 3.67 10.69 3.66
N LEU A 79 2.40 10.55 3.32
CA LEU A 79 1.74 9.27 3.08
C LEU A 79 2.47 8.46 1.99
N VAL A 80 2.83 9.09 0.87
CA VAL A 80 3.61 8.43 -0.18
C VAL A 80 4.98 7.97 0.35
N LYS A 81 5.67 8.79 1.15
CA LYS A 81 6.95 8.39 1.77
C LYS A 81 6.79 7.22 2.74
N GLU A 82 5.74 7.22 3.54
CA GLU A 82 5.42 6.13 4.47
C GLU A 82 5.13 4.84 3.71
N ILE A 83 4.30 4.88 2.66
CA ILE A 83 4.00 3.71 1.82
C ILE A 83 5.27 3.19 1.13
N GLN A 84 6.22 4.06 0.76
CA GLN A 84 7.46 3.62 0.13
C GLN A 84 8.28 2.69 1.02
N VAL A 85 8.28 2.90 2.34
CA VAL A 85 9.12 2.17 3.31
C VAL A 85 8.35 1.15 4.16
N ASN A 86 7.02 1.27 4.25
CA ASN A 86 6.20 0.42 5.10
C ASN A 86 5.60 -0.76 4.32
N VAL A 87 6.08 -1.97 4.62
CA VAL A 87 5.67 -3.21 3.96
C VAL A 87 4.19 -3.52 4.16
N ALA A 88 3.62 -3.22 5.34
CA ALA A 88 2.20 -3.46 5.59
C ALA A 88 1.29 -2.56 4.74
N TYR A 89 1.73 -1.34 4.45
CA TYR A 89 1.01 -0.42 3.58
C TYR A 89 1.08 -0.88 2.13
N ARG A 90 2.27 -1.29 1.65
CA ARG A 90 2.41 -1.88 0.31
C ARG A 90 1.56 -3.13 0.13
N TRP A 91 1.59 -4.02 1.11
CA TRP A 91 0.77 -5.24 1.11
C TRP A 91 -0.73 -4.92 1.01
N PHE A 92 -1.22 -3.99 1.83
CA PHE A 92 -2.64 -3.61 1.80
C PHE A 92 -3.08 -2.97 0.47
N LEU A 93 -2.15 -2.29 -0.20
CA LEU A 93 -2.37 -1.68 -1.51
C LEU A 93 -2.13 -2.64 -2.68
N GLY A 94 -1.64 -3.86 -2.43
CA GLY A 94 -1.32 -4.84 -3.47
C GLY A 94 -0.02 -4.56 -4.24
N TYR A 95 0.91 -3.79 -3.67
CA TYR A 95 2.21 -3.50 -4.28
C TYR A 95 3.31 -4.42 -3.78
N GLY A 96 4.20 -4.81 -4.70
CA GLY A 96 5.48 -5.43 -4.41
C GLY A 96 6.45 -4.47 -3.73
N LEU A 97 7.54 -5.04 -3.18
CA LEU A 97 8.60 -4.26 -2.51
C LEU A 97 9.34 -3.32 -3.49
N THR A 98 9.43 -3.71 -4.75
CA THR A 98 10.13 -2.97 -5.82
C THR A 98 9.22 -2.06 -6.63
N ASP A 99 7.91 -2.16 -6.45
CA ASP A 99 6.97 -1.39 -7.25
C ASP A 99 7.06 0.10 -6.94
N LYS A 100 6.86 0.92 -7.98
CA LYS A 100 6.76 2.36 -7.84
C LYS A 100 5.38 2.70 -7.29
N ILE A 101 5.36 3.35 -6.14
CA ILE A 101 4.12 3.84 -5.53
C ILE A 101 3.64 5.07 -6.33
N PRO A 102 2.37 5.12 -6.72
CA PRO A 102 1.82 6.27 -7.44
C PRO A 102 1.91 7.53 -6.57
N VAL A 103 2.16 8.66 -7.23
CA VAL A 103 2.10 9.97 -6.59
C VAL A 103 0.66 10.44 -6.62
N ILE A 104 0.14 10.91 -5.48
CA ILE A 104 -1.18 11.55 -5.43
C ILE A 104 -1.05 12.91 -6.13
N PRO A 105 -1.82 13.18 -7.19
CA PRO A 105 -1.64 14.36 -8.04
C PRO A 105 -2.25 15.66 -7.47
N LEU A 106 -2.58 15.71 -6.17
CA LEU A 106 -3.22 16.87 -5.53
C LEU A 106 -2.21 17.92 -5.05
#